data_AF-A0A9J6Q337-F1
#
_entry.id   AF-A0A9J6Q337-F1
#
_cell.length_a   1.000
_cell.length_b   1.000
_cell.length_c   1.000
_cell.angle_alpha   90.00
_cell.angle_beta   90.00
_cell.angle_gamma   90.00
#
_symmetry.space_group_name_H-M   'P 1'
#
loop_
_entity.id
_entity.type
_entity.pdbx_description
1 polymer ?
#
loop_
_entity_poly.entity_id
_entity_poly.type
_entity_poly.pdbx_seq_one_letter_code
_entity_poly.pdbx_strand_id
1 'polypeptide(L)' 'MGSMPLDRGYLVYRKNGLVSLRPLLDDEFVFTPSSAARFLTSIGYHVSQPSDIMISTV' A
#
# COMPACT_ATOMS: atom_id res chain seq x y z
N MET A 1 22.82 1.62 -17.00
CA MET A 1 21.50 1.19 -16.53
C MET A 1 21.60 0.99 -15.03
N GLY A 2 20.89 1.80 -14.23
CA GLY A 2 20.91 1.67 -12.77
C GLY A 2 20.00 0.55 -12.33
N SER A 3 20.54 -0.48 -11.69
CA SER A 3 19.76 -1.49 -10.98
C SER A 3 19.15 -0.86 -9.73
N MET A 4 17.83 -0.91 -9.60
CA MET A 4 17.15 -0.49 -8.37
C MET A 4 17.29 -1.58 -7.31
N PRO A 5 17.68 -1.26 -6.07
CA PRO A 5 17.67 -2.23 -4.99
C PRO A 5 16.23 -2.69 -4.77
N LEU A 6 16.01 -3.99 -4.96
CA LEU A 6 14.71 -4.68 -4.80
C LEU A 6 14.27 -4.78 -3.33
N ASP A 7 15.11 -4.32 -2.41
CA ASP A 7 14.87 -4.33 -0.96
C ASP A 7 13.82 -3.29 -0.52
N ARG A 8 13.63 -2.23 -1.33
CA ARG A 8 12.62 -1.19 -1.08
C ARG A 8 11.40 -1.43 -1.97
N GLY A 9 10.20 -1.29 -1.41
CA GLY A 9 8.99 -1.24 -2.23
C GLY A 9 8.88 0.09 -2.99
N TYR A 10 8.16 0.10 -4.12
CA TYR A 10 7.98 1.29 -4.96
C TYR A 10 6.50 1.49 -5.26
N LEU A 11 6.05 2.75 -5.25
CA LEU A 11 4.79 3.12 -5.87
C LEU A 11 4.97 3.19 -7.37
N VAL A 12 4.14 2.43 -8.09
CA VAL A 12 4.14 2.37 -9.55
C VAL A 12 2.91 3.10 -10.07
N TYR A 13 3.12 4.21 -10.75
CA TYR A 13 2.06 4.93 -11.45
C TYR A 13 2.14 4.68 -12.95
N ARG A 14 1.06 4.17 -13.54
CA ARG A 14 0.95 3.95 -15.00
C ARG A 14 -0.17 4.80 -15.58
N LYS A 15 0.14 5.62 -16.58
CA LYS A 15 -0.85 6.40 -17.34
C LYS A 15 -0.38 6.61 -18.77
N ASN A 16 -1.21 6.22 -19.75
CA ASN A 16 -0.95 6.43 -21.18
C ASN A 16 0.43 5.94 -21.65
N GLY A 17 0.89 4.79 -21.15
CA GLY A 17 2.22 4.24 -21.47
C GLY A 17 3.39 4.85 -20.70
N LEU A 18 3.18 5.95 -19.95
CA LEU A 18 4.16 6.48 -19.02
C LEU A 18 4.15 5.67 -17.72
N VAL A 19 5.34 5.27 -17.26
CA VAL A 19 5.56 4.62 -15.98
C VAL A 19 6.42 5.52 -15.09
N SER A 20 5.89 5.90 -13.94
CA SER A 20 6.65 6.58 -12.89
C SER A 20 6.83 5.65 -11.69
N LEU A 21 8.05 5.62 -11.17
CA LEU A 21 8.44 4.81 -10.02
C LEU A 21 8.89 5.76 -8.91
N ARG A 22 8.24 5.66 -7.76
CA ARG A 22 8.66 6.38 -6.56
C ARG A 22 9.03 5.36 -5.47
N PRO A 23 10.27 5.36 -4.95
CA PRO A 23 10.61 4.54 -3.80
C PRO A 23 9.70 4.89 -2.61
N LEU A 24 9.31 3.88 -1.82
CA LEU A 24 8.71 4.12 -0.51
C LEU A 24 9.75 4.77 0.40
N LEU A 25 9.29 5.76 1.17
CA LEU A 25 10.06 6.36 2.25
C LEU A 25 10.07 5.39 3.45
N ASP A 26 11.01 5.58 4.39
CA ASP A 26 11.19 4.67 5.52
C ASP A 26 9.95 4.65 6.46
N ASP A 27 9.13 5.71 6.44
CA ASP A 27 7.89 5.83 7.21
C ASP A 27 6.61 5.50 6.40
N GLU A 28 6.76 5.03 5.15
CA GLU A 28 5.63 4.65 4.30
C GLU A 28 5.43 3.14 4.25
N PHE A 29 4.18 2.72 4.42
CA PHE A 29 3.78 1.32 4.35
C PHE A 29 2.65 1.11 3.36
N VAL A 30 2.69 -0.02 2.65
CA VAL A 30 1.63 -0.45 1.77
C VAL A 30 0.85 -1.58 2.45
N PHE A 31 -0.44 -1.35 2.65
CA PHE A 31 -1.35 -2.33 3.22
C PHE A 31 -2.56 -2.51 2.31
N THR A 32 -3.09 -3.72 2.24
CA THR A 32 -4.50 -3.90 1.86
C THR A 32 -5.38 -3.43 3.02
N PRO A 33 -6.62 -2.97 2.79
CA PRO A 33 -7.52 -2.55 3.87
C PRO A 33 -7.69 -3.61 4.95
N SER A 34 -7.81 -4.88 4.57
CA SER A 34 -7.91 -6.00 5.51
C SER A 34 -6.66 -6.16 6.36
N SER A 35 -5.46 -6.04 5.75
CA SER A 35 -4.20 -6.10 6.50
C SER A 35 -4.00 -4.88 7.42
N ALA A 36 -4.41 -3.69 6.99
CA ALA A 36 -4.38 -2.48 7.81
C ALA A 36 -5.33 -2.60 9.00
N ALA A 37 -6.57 -3.06 8.78
CA ALA A 37 -7.54 -3.28 9.86
C ALA A 37 -7.02 -4.31 10.88
N ARG A 38 -6.41 -5.41 10.41
CA ARG A 38 -5.82 -6.43 11.28
C ARG A 38 -4.60 -5.92 12.05
N PHE A 39 -3.78 -5.08 11.43
CA PHE A 39 -2.66 -4.44 12.09
C PHE A 39 -3.15 -3.51 13.21
N LEU A 40 -4.10 -2.63 12.91
CA LEU A 40 -4.69 -1.69 13.88
C LEU A 40 -5.30 -2.43 15.08
N THR A 41 -6.03 -3.53 14.86
CA THR A 41 -6.55 -4.32 15.98
C THR A 41 -5.45 -5.00 16.78
N SER A 42 -4.36 -5.45 16.15
CA SER A 42 -3.23 -6.07 16.85
C SER A 42 -2.49 -5.11 17.80
N ILE A 43 -2.51 -3.81 17.52
CA ILE A 43 -1.92 -2.77 18.38
C ILE A 43 -2.95 -2.12 19.33
N GLY A 44 -4.14 -2.71 19.47
CA GLY A 44 -5.13 -2.34 20.47
C GLY A 44 -6.17 -1.30 20.03
N TYR A 45 -6.22 -0.94 18.74
CA TYR A 45 -7.27 -0.05 18.24
C TYR A 45 -8.58 -0.82 18.03
N HIS A 46 -9.70 -0.18 18.37
CA HIS A 46 -11.02 -0.69 18.07
C HIS A 46 -11.45 -0.25 16.67
N VAL A 47 -11.36 -1.16 15.70
CA VAL A 47 -11.77 -0.92 14.30
C VAL A 47 -13.25 -1.26 14.14
N SER A 48 -14.08 -0.26 13.85
CA SER A 48 -15.49 -0.47 13.47
C SER A 48 -15.60 -1.07 12.06
N GLN A 49 -16.79 -1.57 11.70
CA GLN A 49 -17.02 -2.04 10.34
C GLN A 49 -16.59 -0.98 9.30
N PRO A 50 -16.00 -1.40 8.17
CA PRO A 50 -15.66 -0.50 7.09
C PRO A 50 -16.89 0.31 6.68
N SER A 51 -16.79 1.64 6.65
CA SER A 51 -17.86 2.52 6.18
C SER A 51 -17.90 2.65 4.66
N ASP A 52 -16.83 2.23 3.99
CA ASP A 52 -16.62 2.45 2.56
C ASP A 52 -17.08 1.26 1.71
N ILE A 53 -17.68 1.56 0.55
CA ILE A 53 -18.07 0.57 -0.47
C ILE A 53 -16.85 0.25 -1.36
N MET A 54 -15.73 -0.13 -0.76
CA MET A 54 -14.56 -0.49 -1.53
C MET A 54 -14.67 -1.97 -1.94
N ILE A 55 -15.12 -2.20 -3.18
CA ILE A 55 -15.20 -3.53 -3.76
C ILE A 55 -13.79 -4.00 -4.09
N SER A 56 -13.33 -5.08 -3.45
CA SER A 56 -12.07 -5.72 -3.85
C SER A 56 -12.28 -6.42 -5.19
N THR A 57 -11.85 -5.80 -6.28
CA THR A 57 -11.77 -6.52 -7.56
C THR A 57 -10.53 -7.40 -7.52
N VAL A 58 -10.74 -8.71 -7.43
CA VAL A 58 -9.71 -9.73 -7.73
C VAL A 58 -9.50 -9.85 -9.22
#